data_AF-A0A949RJ31-F1
#
_entry.id   AF-A0A949RJ31-F1
#
_cell.length_a   1.000
_cell.length_b   1.000
_cell.length_c   1.000
_cell.angle_alpha   90.00
_cell.angle_beta   90.00
_cell.angle_gamma   90.00
#
_symmetry.space_group_name_H-M   'P 1'
#
loop_
_entity.id
_entity.type
_entity.pdbx_description
1 polymer ?
#
loop_
_entity_poly.entity_id
_entity_poly.type
_entity_poly.pdbx_seq_one_letter_code
_entity_poly.pdbx_strand_id
1 'polypeptide(L)'
;MKPLLFALIAFLAGLLSSCSSGPAPPAKGTPAFYWSAAKESFNAGDYTRTVDNLSKLTSSENEFRKHAQPWRLILLAGLVKGNADLADQYETGARANKANPAPFRMQTSTLRSEAGRQAMEFVESFMAFQKANPSGDVEIVFPYPPVGTAKAPPAKIAGGILPSQSEADSLRTMGAQRAVLLAVCDALGNGDDPAKAQEAMAKTPLTVPRATFLLAMSEFLNDQADLFGKRKLDVPDREKIFRAKALEALQGLPDSKELKELRKKIEGATKKS
;
A
#
# COMPACT_ATOMS: atom_id res chain seq x y z
N MET A 1 -46.77 51.34 -8.60
CA MET A 1 -46.37 49.92 -8.44
C MET A 1 -45.55 49.49 -9.66
N LYS A 2 -44.22 49.61 -9.62
CA LYS A 2 -43.27 49.00 -10.59
C LYS A 2 -41.76 49.21 -10.30
N PRO A 3 -41.30 50.00 -9.31
CA PRO A 3 -39.86 50.02 -8.99
C PRO A 3 -39.47 49.11 -7.81
N LEU A 4 -40.41 48.70 -6.95
CA LEU A 4 -40.10 47.91 -5.74
C LEU A 4 -39.80 46.43 -6.04
N LEU A 5 -40.33 45.88 -7.14
CA LEU A 5 -40.15 44.47 -7.49
C LEU A 5 -38.76 44.20 -8.12
N PHE A 6 -38.18 45.19 -8.80
CA PHE A 6 -36.85 45.07 -9.40
C PHE A 6 -35.71 45.17 -8.38
N ALA A 7 -35.91 45.91 -7.28
CA ALA A 7 -34.93 46.01 -6.21
C ALA A 7 -34.79 44.70 -5.40
N LEU A 8 -35.87 43.93 -5.26
CA LEU A 8 -35.86 42.66 -4.52
C LEU A 8 -35.17 41.53 -5.31
N ILE A 9 -35.31 41.52 -6.64
CA ILE A 9 -34.67 40.52 -7.51
C ILE A 9 -33.16 40.77 -7.65
N ALA A 10 -32.72 42.04 -7.65
CA ALA A 10 -31.30 42.39 -7.69
C ALA A 10 -30.56 42.06 -6.37
N PHE A 11 -31.25 42.12 -5.22
CA PHE A 11 -30.66 41.75 -3.93
C PHE A 11 -30.58 40.22 -3.74
N LEU A 12 -31.51 39.45 -4.31
CA LEU A 12 -31.47 37.97 -4.28
C LEU A 12 -30.45 37.36 -5.26
N ALA A 13 -30.10 38.06 -6.34
CA ALA A 13 -29.08 37.62 -7.29
C ALA A 13 -27.64 37.82 -6.79
N GLY A 14 -27.41 38.70 -5.80
CA GLY A 14 -26.10 38.94 -5.17
C GLY A 14 -25.69 37.91 -4.11
N LEU A 15 -26.62 37.05 -3.66
CA LEU A 15 -26.39 36.06 -2.61
C LEU A 15 -26.03 34.66 -3.13
N LEU A 16 -25.99 34.47 -4.46
CA LEU A 16 -25.62 33.19 -5.10
C LEU A 16 -24.16 33.13 -5.58
N SER A 17 -23.38 34.18 -5.35
CA SER A 17 -21.93 34.21 -5.64
C SER A 17 -21.07 34.02 -4.38
N SER A 18 -21.60 33.32 -3.37
CA SER A 18 -20.78 32.80 -2.27
C SER A 18 -20.32 31.38 -2.60
N CYS A 19 -19.48 31.26 -3.63
CA CYS A 19 -18.83 30.00 -3.99
C CYS A 19 -17.31 30.17 -3.88
N SER A 20 -16.79 29.66 -2.76
CA SER A 20 -15.40 29.24 -2.54
C SER A 20 -14.32 30.32 -2.68
N SER A 21 -14.19 31.18 -1.67
CA SER A 21 -12.94 31.88 -1.33
C SER A 21 -11.88 30.93 -0.74
N GLY A 22 -11.65 29.79 -1.42
CA GLY A 22 -10.54 28.89 -1.13
C GLY A 22 -9.27 29.36 -1.85
N PRO A 23 -8.07 29.10 -1.31
CA PRO A 23 -6.83 29.25 -2.07
C PRO A 23 -6.94 28.52 -3.41
N ALA A 24 -6.36 29.10 -4.47
CA ALA A 24 -6.33 28.44 -5.77
C ALA A 24 -5.71 27.03 -5.63
N PRO A 25 -6.30 26.00 -6.26
CA PRO A 25 -5.78 24.65 -6.16
C PRO A 25 -4.33 24.61 -6.67
N PRO A 26 -3.46 23.76 -6.09
CA PRO A 26 -2.07 23.65 -6.54
C PRO A 26 -1.97 23.37 -8.04
N ALA A 27 -1.03 24.03 -8.71
CA ALA A 27 -0.82 23.84 -10.15
C ALA A 27 -0.39 22.40 -10.46
N LYS A 28 -1.01 21.80 -11.48
CA LYS A 28 -0.69 20.44 -11.92
C LYS A 28 0.80 20.29 -12.21
N GLY A 29 1.40 19.22 -11.69
CA GLY A 29 2.83 18.94 -11.86
C GLY A 29 3.74 19.47 -10.73
N THR A 30 3.20 20.27 -9.80
CA THR A 30 3.95 20.71 -8.61
C THR A 30 3.93 19.65 -7.50
N PRO A 31 4.91 19.65 -6.56
CA PRO A 31 4.86 18.79 -5.39
C PRO A 31 3.57 18.94 -4.58
N ALA A 32 3.09 20.17 -4.37
CA ALA A 32 1.84 20.42 -3.66
C ALA A 32 0.62 19.79 -4.33
N PHE A 33 0.57 19.76 -5.68
CA PHE A 33 -0.47 19.07 -6.42
C PHE A 33 -0.46 17.57 -6.17
N TYR A 34 0.71 16.93 -6.32
CA TYR A 34 0.82 15.48 -6.10
C TYR A 34 0.55 15.08 -4.64
N TRP A 35 0.94 15.91 -3.68
CA TRP A 35 0.61 15.71 -2.27
C TRP A 35 -0.89 15.77 -2.02
N SER A 36 -1.58 16.78 -2.58
CA SER A 36 -3.03 16.89 -2.47
C SER A 36 -3.74 15.70 -3.15
N ALA A 37 -3.30 15.31 -4.35
CA ALA A 37 -3.86 14.19 -5.09
C ALA A 37 -3.63 12.85 -4.38
N ALA A 38 -2.48 12.67 -3.72
CA ALA A 38 -2.21 11.49 -2.90
C ALA A 38 -3.19 11.39 -1.73
N LYS A 39 -3.45 12.49 -1.01
CA LYS A 39 -4.45 12.50 0.07
C LYS A 39 -5.86 12.19 -0.43
N GLU A 40 -6.26 12.76 -1.56
CA GLU A 40 -7.58 12.53 -2.15
C GLU A 40 -7.77 11.05 -2.55
N SER A 41 -6.81 10.49 -3.30
CA SER A 41 -6.85 9.07 -3.69
C SER A 41 -6.76 8.12 -2.50
N PHE A 42 -5.98 8.47 -1.47
CA PHE A 42 -5.91 7.70 -0.23
C PHE A 42 -7.26 7.67 0.48
N ASN A 43 -7.93 8.82 0.58
CA ASN A 43 -9.25 8.93 1.20
C ASN A 43 -10.33 8.19 0.41
N ALA A 44 -10.18 8.09 -0.91
CA ALA A 44 -11.05 7.29 -1.76
C ALA A 44 -10.76 5.78 -1.69
N GLY A 45 -9.69 5.35 -1.00
CA GLY A 45 -9.24 3.96 -0.97
C GLY A 45 -8.61 3.48 -2.29
N ASP A 46 -8.24 4.40 -3.19
CA ASP A 46 -7.50 4.12 -4.42
C ASP A 46 -5.99 4.16 -4.15
N TYR A 47 -5.50 3.09 -3.52
CA TYR A 47 -4.11 3.00 -3.08
C TYR A 47 -3.12 2.87 -4.23
N THR A 48 -3.53 2.33 -5.38
CA THR A 48 -2.69 2.32 -6.59
C THR A 48 -2.41 3.74 -7.06
N ARG A 49 -3.47 4.56 -7.21
CA ARG A 49 -3.32 5.97 -7.58
C ARG A 49 -2.60 6.79 -6.51
N THR A 50 -2.77 6.43 -5.25
CA THR A 50 -2.03 7.05 -4.14
C THR A 50 -0.53 6.82 -4.32
N VAL A 51 -0.10 5.57 -4.58
CA VAL A 51 1.31 5.24 -4.86
C VAL A 51 1.83 6.00 -6.07
N ASP A 52 1.06 6.10 -7.15
CA ASP A 52 1.46 6.85 -8.34
C ASP A 52 1.73 8.32 -8.02
N ASN A 53 0.86 8.97 -7.24
CA ASN A 53 1.06 10.35 -6.80
C ASN A 53 2.28 10.50 -5.88
N LEU A 54 2.45 9.59 -4.91
CA LEU A 54 3.61 9.59 -4.02
C LEU A 54 4.91 9.33 -4.78
N SER A 55 4.89 8.53 -5.85
CA SER A 55 6.08 8.26 -6.67
C SER A 55 6.68 9.56 -7.23
N LYS A 56 5.82 10.50 -7.67
CA LYS A 56 6.21 11.82 -8.19
C LYS A 56 6.85 12.70 -7.13
N LEU A 57 6.50 12.51 -5.85
CA LEU A 57 7.10 13.21 -4.72
C LEU A 57 8.43 12.59 -4.30
N THR A 58 8.59 11.29 -4.48
CA THR A 58 9.81 10.58 -4.07
C THR A 58 10.92 10.60 -5.12
N SER A 59 10.64 11.06 -6.34
CA SER A 59 11.61 11.10 -7.45
C SER A 59 12.62 12.25 -7.39
N SER A 60 12.35 13.29 -6.59
CA SER A 60 13.23 14.46 -6.43
C SER A 60 13.17 14.99 -5.00
N GLU A 61 14.06 15.91 -4.62
CA GLU A 61 13.98 16.62 -3.35
C GLU A 61 12.86 17.67 -3.39
N ASN A 62 12.02 17.70 -2.35
CA ASN A 62 10.91 18.65 -2.16
C ASN A 62 10.39 18.54 -0.72
N GLU A 63 9.53 19.49 -0.31
CA GLU A 63 9.01 19.58 1.05
C GLU A 63 8.20 18.36 1.53
N PHE A 64 7.65 17.55 0.61
CA PHE A 64 6.82 16.39 0.94
C PHE A 64 7.58 15.06 0.92
N ARG A 65 8.81 15.03 0.39
CA ARG A 65 9.55 13.77 0.15
C ARG A 65 9.64 12.90 1.41
N LYS A 66 10.06 13.48 2.53
CA LYS A 66 10.22 12.77 3.81
C LYS A 66 8.92 12.12 4.31
N HIS A 67 7.78 12.73 4.00
CA HIS A 67 6.46 12.23 4.38
C HIS A 67 5.91 11.22 3.37
N ALA A 68 6.25 11.38 2.09
CA ALA A 68 5.81 10.51 1.01
C ALA A 68 6.51 9.14 1.03
N GLN A 69 7.79 9.08 1.41
CA GLN A 69 8.57 7.85 1.38
C GLN A 69 8.00 6.73 2.26
N PRO A 70 7.69 6.94 3.57
CA PRO A 70 7.11 5.89 4.40
C PRO A 70 5.77 5.38 3.86
N TRP A 71 4.90 6.28 3.41
CA TRP A 71 3.60 5.90 2.87
C TRP A 71 3.71 5.13 1.57
N ARG A 72 4.63 5.51 0.67
CA ARG A 72 4.85 4.76 -0.56
C ARG A 72 5.28 3.32 -0.27
N LEU A 73 6.13 3.11 0.75
CA LEU A 73 6.54 1.77 1.18
C LEU A 73 5.38 0.95 1.72
N ILE A 74 4.61 1.50 2.68
CA ILE A 74 3.48 0.82 3.30
C ILE A 74 2.44 0.42 2.23
N LEU A 75 2.10 1.34 1.35
CA LEU A 75 1.09 1.10 0.31
C LEU A 75 1.57 0.08 -0.72
N LEU A 76 2.83 0.15 -1.16
CA LEU A 76 3.40 -0.86 -2.05
C LEU A 76 3.40 -2.24 -1.41
N ALA A 77 3.80 -2.36 -0.14
CA ALA A 77 3.76 -3.64 0.58
C ALA A 77 2.34 -4.25 0.60
N GLY A 78 1.34 -3.43 0.92
CA GLY A 78 -0.06 -3.84 0.88
C GLY A 78 -0.53 -4.25 -0.52
N LEU A 79 -0.21 -3.48 -1.56
CA LEU A 79 -0.60 -3.78 -2.93
C LEU A 79 0.03 -5.08 -3.46
N VAL A 80 1.32 -5.30 -3.16
CA VAL A 80 2.00 -6.55 -3.50
C VAL A 80 1.31 -7.74 -2.84
N LYS A 81 1.03 -7.63 -1.53
CA LYS A 81 0.36 -8.69 -0.77
C LYS A 81 -1.05 -8.96 -1.28
N GLY A 82 -1.84 -7.92 -1.56
CA GLY A 82 -3.19 -8.03 -2.08
C GLY A 82 -3.24 -8.74 -3.44
N ASN A 83 -2.33 -8.39 -4.36
CA ASN A 83 -2.22 -9.06 -5.66
C ASN A 83 -1.71 -10.52 -5.51
N ALA A 84 -0.72 -10.77 -4.64
CA ALA A 84 -0.19 -12.10 -4.39
C ALA A 84 -1.24 -13.06 -3.78
N ASP A 85 -2.00 -12.59 -2.78
CA ASP A 85 -3.06 -13.37 -2.15
C ASP A 85 -4.17 -13.72 -3.14
N LEU A 86 -4.57 -12.74 -3.97
CA LEU A 86 -5.57 -12.98 -5.00
C LEU A 86 -5.06 -13.97 -6.05
N ALA A 87 -3.78 -13.90 -6.44
CA ALA A 87 -3.17 -14.87 -7.34
C ALA A 87 -3.21 -16.28 -6.75
N ASP A 88 -2.94 -16.43 -5.45
CA ASP A 88 -2.97 -17.73 -4.77
C ASP A 88 -4.41 -18.28 -4.65
N GLN A 89 -5.42 -17.41 -4.54
CA GLN A 89 -6.83 -17.82 -4.69
C GLN A 89 -7.12 -18.34 -6.09
N TYR A 90 -6.68 -17.64 -7.15
CA TYR A 90 -6.85 -18.10 -8.53
C TYR A 90 -6.11 -19.41 -8.80
N GLU A 91 -4.91 -19.60 -8.27
CA GLU A 91 -4.18 -20.85 -8.39
C GLU A 91 -4.96 -22.01 -7.73
N THR A 92 -5.49 -21.78 -6.52
CA THR A 92 -6.33 -22.75 -5.82
C THR A 92 -7.61 -23.05 -6.62
N GLY A 93 -8.25 -22.02 -7.17
CA GLY A 93 -9.41 -22.14 -8.04
C GLY A 93 -9.15 -22.96 -9.30
N ALA A 94 -7.97 -22.81 -9.92
CA ALA A 94 -7.56 -23.60 -11.08
C ALA A 94 -7.45 -25.10 -10.75
N ARG A 95 -7.07 -25.44 -9.50
CA ARG A 95 -6.99 -26.83 -9.04
C ARG A 95 -8.36 -27.41 -8.72
N ALA A 96 -9.27 -26.58 -8.19
CA ALA A 96 -10.65 -26.94 -7.91
C ALA A 96 -11.48 -27.12 -9.20
N ASN A 97 -11.37 -26.19 -10.14
CA ASN A 97 -12.06 -26.22 -11.43
C ASN A 97 -11.25 -26.98 -12.49
N LYS A 98 -11.18 -28.31 -12.34
CA LYS A 98 -10.45 -29.18 -13.28
C LYS A 98 -11.03 -29.17 -14.69
N ALA A 99 -12.32 -28.83 -14.84
CA ALA A 99 -13.01 -28.79 -16.13
C ALA A 99 -12.56 -27.61 -17.00
N ASN A 100 -12.27 -26.46 -16.39
CA ASN A 100 -11.83 -25.26 -17.11
C ASN A 100 -10.78 -24.44 -16.31
N PRO A 101 -9.55 -24.92 -16.15
CA PRO A 101 -8.54 -24.26 -15.32
C PRO A 101 -7.84 -23.09 -16.00
N ALA A 102 -7.96 -22.94 -17.33
CA ALA A 102 -7.18 -21.99 -18.11
C ALA A 102 -7.40 -20.51 -17.71
N PRO A 103 -8.66 -20.02 -17.54
CA PRO A 103 -8.90 -18.63 -17.12
C PRO A 103 -8.28 -18.31 -15.76
N PHE A 104 -8.31 -19.26 -14.82
CA PHE A 104 -7.72 -19.09 -13.49
C PHE A 104 -6.19 -19.00 -13.56
N ARG A 105 -5.55 -19.84 -14.37
CA ARG A 105 -4.09 -19.80 -14.56
C ARG A 105 -3.63 -18.50 -15.21
N MET A 106 -4.40 -17.98 -16.17
CA MET A 106 -4.14 -16.68 -16.77
C MET A 106 -4.15 -15.57 -15.70
N GLN A 107 -5.20 -15.51 -14.88
CA GLN A 107 -5.29 -14.51 -13.80
C GLN A 107 -4.18 -14.67 -12.75
N THR A 108 -3.82 -15.92 -12.42
CA THR A 108 -2.68 -16.22 -11.54
C THR A 108 -1.39 -15.58 -12.07
N SER A 109 -1.10 -15.79 -13.36
CA SER A 109 0.09 -15.24 -14.02
C SER A 109 0.08 -13.70 -14.05
N THR A 110 -1.06 -13.10 -14.43
CA THR A 110 -1.22 -11.64 -14.46
C THR A 110 -1.00 -11.01 -13.09
N LEU A 111 -1.63 -11.53 -12.04
CA LEU A 111 -1.52 -10.98 -10.70
C LEU A 111 -0.13 -11.16 -10.09
N ARG A 112 0.52 -12.31 -10.35
CA ARG A 112 1.92 -12.52 -9.92
C ARG A 112 2.88 -11.58 -10.63
N SER A 113 2.69 -11.36 -11.93
CA SER A 113 3.53 -10.44 -12.70
C SER A 113 3.41 -9.01 -12.17
N GLU A 114 2.18 -8.56 -11.88
CA GLU A 114 1.94 -7.24 -11.31
C GLU A 114 2.49 -7.11 -9.88
N ALA A 115 2.24 -8.10 -9.02
CA ALA A 115 2.84 -8.15 -7.68
C ALA A 115 4.38 -8.12 -7.75
N GLY A 116 4.98 -8.80 -8.73
CA GLY A 116 6.43 -8.85 -8.91
C GLY A 116 7.00 -7.50 -9.32
N ARG A 117 6.31 -6.79 -10.22
CA ARG A 117 6.66 -5.41 -10.60
C ARG A 117 6.59 -4.47 -9.40
N GLN A 118 5.50 -4.53 -8.64
CA GLN A 118 5.31 -3.70 -7.44
C GLN A 118 6.31 -4.05 -6.33
N ALA A 119 6.71 -5.32 -6.19
CA ALA A 119 7.74 -5.72 -5.24
C ALA A 119 9.10 -5.12 -5.61
N MET A 120 9.47 -5.13 -6.89
CA MET A 120 10.69 -4.45 -7.36
C MET A 120 10.64 -2.94 -7.05
N GLU A 121 9.49 -2.32 -7.30
CA GLU A 121 9.28 -0.92 -6.94
C GLU A 121 9.42 -0.69 -5.42
N PHE A 122 8.93 -1.60 -4.59
CA PHE A 122 9.08 -1.56 -3.13
C PHE A 122 10.54 -1.61 -2.69
N VAL A 123 11.33 -2.58 -3.17
CA VAL A 123 12.74 -2.71 -2.75
C VAL A 123 13.58 -1.50 -3.18
N GLU A 124 13.35 -0.97 -4.39
CA GLU A 124 14.00 0.27 -4.86
C GLU A 124 13.65 1.46 -3.99
N SER A 125 12.36 1.60 -3.64
CA SER A 125 11.86 2.63 -2.73
C SER A 125 12.48 2.53 -1.35
N PHE A 126 12.65 1.30 -0.86
CA PHE A 126 13.18 1.04 0.47
C PHE A 126 14.66 1.39 0.56
N MET A 127 15.43 1.01 -0.46
CA MET A 127 16.84 1.43 -0.58
C MET A 127 16.97 2.96 -0.63
N ALA A 128 16.11 3.64 -1.40
CA ALA A 128 16.09 5.09 -1.45
C ALA A 128 15.70 5.73 -0.11
N PHE A 129 14.75 5.13 0.62
CA PHE A 129 14.36 5.55 1.95
C PHE A 129 15.49 5.41 2.97
N GLN A 130 16.18 4.25 3.01
CA GLN A 130 17.31 4.02 3.92
C GLN A 130 18.46 5.00 3.66
N LYS A 131 18.75 5.30 2.39
CA LYS A 131 19.78 6.28 2.01
C LYS A 131 19.42 7.71 2.45
N ALA A 132 18.17 8.11 2.27
CA ALA A 132 17.71 9.47 2.59
C ALA A 132 17.45 9.68 4.10
N ASN A 133 17.13 8.61 4.82
CA ASN A 133 16.76 8.64 6.25
C ASN A 133 17.62 7.63 7.01
N PRO A 134 18.93 7.89 7.19
CA PRO A 134 19.84 6.96 7.84
C PRO A 134 19.49 6.75 9.33
N SER A 135 18.95 7.78 9.98
CA SER A 135 18.60 7.81 11.40
C SER A 135 17.29 8.56 11.63
N GLY A 136 16.80 8.52 12.87
CA GLY A 136 15.57 9.19 13.27
C GLY A 136 14.33 8.33 13.10
N ASP A 137 13.34 8.62 13.94
CA ASP A 137 12.05 7.95 13.90
C ASP A 137 11.24 8.36 12.66
N VAL A 138 10.28 7.53 12.31
CA VAL A 138 9.51 7.66 11.08
C VAL A 138 8.20 8.37 11.37
N GLU A 139 7.96 9.48 10.68
CA GLU A 139 6.72 10.23 10.81
C GLU A 139 5.66 9.72 9.84
N ILE A 140 4.52 9.30 10.40
CA ILE A 140 3.35 8.81 9.67
C ILE A 140 2.28 9.89 9.69
N VAL A 141 2.02 10.47 8.51
CA VAL A 141 1.20 11.69 8.40
C VAL A 141 -0.18 11.53 7.74
N PHE A 142 -0.44 10.46 6.98
CA PHE A 142 -1.82 10.17 6.57
C PHE A 142 -2.58 9.53 7.73
N PRO A 143 -3.90 9.76 7.83
CA PRO A 143 -4.73 9.12 8.85
C PRO A 143 -4.79 7.60 8.64
N TYR A 144 -5.41 6.92 9.60
CA TYR A 144 -5.78 5.51 9.43
C TYR A 144 -6.56 5.31 8.11
N PRO A 145 -6.27 4.25 7.32
CA PRO A 145 -6.97 3.96 6.07
C PRO A 145 -8.50 4.05 6.22
N PRO A 146 -9.18 4.99 5.55
CA PRO A 146 -10.61 5.20 5.78
C PRO A 146 -11.50 4.16 5.09
N VAL A 147 -10.92 3.39 4.15
CA VAL A 147 -11.62 2.35 3.40
C VAL A 147 -10.86 1.04 3.52
N GLY A 148 -11.59 -0.04 3.75
CA GLY A 148 -11.03 -1.37 3.91
C GLY A 148 -11.49 -2.04 5.20
N THR A 149 -11.17 -3.32 5.33
CA THR A 149 -11.45 -4.10 6.53
C THR A 149 -10.40 -5.19 6.66
N ALA A 150 -10.04 -5.57 7.89
CA ALA A 150 -9.18 -6.73 8.13
C ALA A 150 -9.86 -8.07 7.78
N LYS A 151 -11.18 -8.08 7.57
CA LYS A 151 -11.92 -9.26 7.14
C LYS A 151 -11.49 -9.71 5.74
N ALA A 152 -11.13 -10.99 5.61
CA ALA A 152 -10.76 -11.57 4.33
C ALA A 152 -11.91 -11.43 3.29
N PRO A 153 -11.59 -11.13 2.01
CA PRO A 153 -12.58 -11.14 0.94
C PRO A 153 -13.22 -12.53 0.74
N PRO A 154 -14.43 -12.61 0.14
CA PRO A 154 -15.08 -13.89 -0.15
C PRO A 154 -14.19 -14.84 -0.98
N ALA A 155 -14.04 -16.09 -0.51
CA ALA A 155 -13.13 -17.08 -1.11
C ALA A 155 -13.74 -17.86 -2.31
N LYS A 156 -14.66 -17.26 -3.08
CA LYS A 156 -15.35 -17.96 -4.19
C LYS A 156 -14.40 -18.39 -5.32
N ILE A 157 -13.36 -17.59 -5.58
CA ILE A 157 -12.34 -17.91 -6.59
C ILE A 157 -11.63 -19.20 -6.23
N ALA A 158 -11.20 -19.34 -4.96
CA ALA A 158 -10.54 -20.54 -4.47
C ALA A 158 -11.45 -21.79 -4.55
N GLY A 159 -12.78 -21.60 -4.46
CA GLY A 159 -13.77 -22.65 -4.69
C GLY A 159 -13.95 -23.08 -6.16
N GLY A 160 -13.22 -22.49 -7.09
CA GLY A 160 -13.30 -22.81 -8.53
C GLY A 160 -14.41 -22.08 -9.28
N ILE A 161 -15.02 -21.05 -8.66
CA ILE A 161 -16.03 -20.19 -9.30
C ILE A 161 -15.34 -19.00 -9.93
N LEU A 162 -15.43 -18.87 -11.26
CA LEU A 162 -14.85 -17.74 -11.97
C LEU A 162 -15.77 -16.52 -11.83
N PRO A 163 -15.29 -15.40 -11.25
CA PRO A 163 -16.09 -14.20 -11.12
C PRO A 163 -16.33 -13.53 -12.48
N SER A 164 -17.37 -12.72 -12.56
CA SER A 164 -17.50 -11.75 -13.68
C SER A 164 -16.39 -10.69 -13.58
N GLN A 165 -16.17 -9.92 -14.66
CA GLN A 165 -15.13 -8.87 -14.65
C GLN A 165 -15.35 -7.84 -13.52
N SER A 166 -16.56 -7.33 -13.37
CA SER A 166 -16.89 -6.36 -12.31
C SER A 166 -16.70 -6.93 -10.90
N GLU A 167 -17.02 -8.22 -10.71
CA GLU A 167 -16.76 -8.88 -9.43
C GLU A 167 -15.27 -9.11 -9.18
N ALA A 168 -14.49 -9.44 -10.22
CA ALA A 168 -13.05 -9.59 -10.12
C ALA A 168 -12.39 -8.27 -9.73
N ASP A 169 -12.80 -7.16 -10.33
CA ASP A 169 -12.32 -5.81 -10.00
C ASP A 169 -12.68 -5.44 -8.56
N SER A 170 -13.91 -5.74 -8.13
CA SER A 170 -14.35 -5.51 -6.74
C SER A 170 -13.53 -6.33 -5.73
N LEU A 171 -13.29 -7.62 -6.02
CA LEU A 171 -12.47 -8.49 -5.15
C LEU A 171 -11.02 -8.02 -5.09
N ARG A 172 -10.48 -7.52 -6.20
CA ARG A 172 -9.13 -6.94 -6.24
C ARG A 172 -9.05 -5.68 -5.37
N THR A 173 -10.02 -4.78 -5.48
CA THR A 173 -10.11 -3.58 -4.64
C THR A 173 -10.21 -3.95 -3.15
N MET A 174 -11.10 -4.88 -2.79
CA MET A 174 -11.22 -5.36 -1.41
C MET A 174 -9.93 -5.99 -0.88
N GLY A 175 -9.26 -6.82 -1.69
CA GLY A 175 -7.99 -7.45 -1.34
C GLY A 175 -6.88 -6.44 -1.13
N ALA A 176 -6.76 -5.45 -2.02
CA ALA A 176 -5.80 -4.35 -1.91
C ALA A 176 -6.06 -3.51 -0.65
N GLN A 177 -7.30 -3.10 -0.41
CA GLN A 177 -7.66 -2.28 0.74
C GLN A 177 -7.40 -2.99 2.08
N ARG A 178 -7.77 -4.28 2.16
CA ARG A 178 -7.43 -5.12 3.32
C ARG A 178 -5.92 -5.19 3.54
N ALA A 179 -5.17 -5.52 2.48
CA ALA A 179 -3.73 -5.73 2.60
C ALA A 179 -2.98 -4.44 2.95
N VAL A 180 -3.41 -3.30 2.43
CA VAL A 180 -2.90 -1.97 2.83
C VAL A 180 -3.19 -1.68 4.30
N LEU A 181 -4.41 -1.94 4.77
CA LEU A 181 -4.78 -1.75 6.17
C LEU A 181 -3.88 -2.58 7.09
N LEU A 182 -3.65 -3.85 6.77
CA LEU A 182 -2.76 -4.71 7.56
C LEU A 182 -1.30 -4.25 7.49
N ALA A 183 -0.82 -3.84 6.31
CA ALA A 183 0.53 -3.29 6.15
C ALA A 183 0.73 -2.01 6.99
N VAL A 184 -0.30 -1.18 7.16
CA VAL A 184 -0.28 -0.06 8.11
C VAL A 184 -0.14 -0.57 9.54
N CYS A 185 -0.92 -1.58 9.94
CA CYS A 185 -0.85 -2.12 11.31
C CYS A 185 0.54 -2.68 11.63
N ASP A 186 1.14 -3.44 10.70
CA ASP A 186 2.49 -3.99 10.82
C ASP A 186 3.54 -2.88 10.89
N ALA A 187 3.46 -1.86 10.04
CA ALA A 187 4.40 -0.74 10.01
C ALA A 187 4.39 0.09 11.31
N LEU A 188 3.29 0.07 12.06
CA LEU A 188 3.16 0.69 13.38
C LEU A 188 3.61 -0.23 14.53
N GLY A 189 3.95 -1.49 14.26
CA GLY A 189 4.28 -2.49 15.28
C GLY A 189 3.07 -3.04 16.02
N ASN A 190 1.87 -2.95 15.43
CA ASN A 190 0.63 -3.46 16.03
C ASN A 190 0.25 -4.86 15.51
N GLY A 191 0.95 -5.40 14.51
CA GLY A 191 0.65 -6.71 13.93
C GLY A 191 -0.78 -6.77 13.38
N ASP A 192 -1.47 -7.88 13.62
CA ASP A 192 -2.87 -8.11 13.20
C ASP A 192 -3.92 -7.41 14.09
N ASP A 193 -3.60 -6.28 14.73
CA ASP A 193 -4.55 -5.50 15.55
C ASP A 193 -4.94 -4.14 14.90
N PRO A 194 -5.93 -4.15 13.99
CA PRO A 194 -6.51 -2.96 13.40
C PRO A 194 -7.05 -1.94 14.39
N ALA A 195 -7.62 -2.40 15.52
CA ALA A 195 -8.26 -1.51 16.49
C ALA A 195 -7.19 -0.70 17.22
N LYS A 196 -6.11 -1.35 17.65
CA LYS A 196 -4.95 -0.67 18.25
C LYS A 196 -4.25 0.26 17.28
N ALA A 197 -4.12 -0.13 16.00
CA ALA A 197 -3.58 0.75 14.97
C ALA A 197 -4.46 1.98 14.75
N GLN A 198 -5.78 1.82 14.71
CA GLN A 198 -6.73 2.91 14.58
C GLN A 198 -6.66 3.88 15.77
N GLU A 199 -6.58 3.35 17.00
CA GLU A 199 -6.42 4.16 18.21
C GLU A 199 -5.10 4.95 18.20
N ALA A 200 -3.99 4.29 17.86
CA ALA A 200 -2.68 4.95 17.76
C ALA A 200 -2.65 6.08 16.72
N MET A 201 -3.40 5.92 15.62
CA MET A 201 -3.51 6.90 14.54
C MET A 201 -4.62 7.94 14.74
N ALA A 202 -5.31 7.96 15.89
CA ALA A 202 -6.36 8.96 16.17
C ALA A 202 -5.82 10.40 16.17
N LYS A 203 -4.50 10.57 16.39
CA LYS A 203 -3.80 11.86 16.32
C LYS A 203 -2.60 11.74 15.39
N THR A 204 -2.83 11.90 14.09
CA THR A 204 -1.76 12.10 13.11
C THR A 204 -1.33 13.57 13.05
N PRO A 205 -0.03 13.89 12.89
CA PRO A 205 1.07 12.98 12.60
C PRO A 205 1.50 12.13 13.82
N LEU A 206 1.83 10.86 13.57
CA LEU A 206 2.32 9.89 14.55
C LEU A 206 3.80 9.61 14.29
N THR A 207 4.63 9.59 15.33
CA THR A 207 6.03 9.19 15.24
C THR A 207 6.17 7.72 15.63
N VAL A 208 6.76 6.92 14.73
CA VAL A 208 6.99 5.49 14.91
C VAL A 208 8.48 5.24 15.10
N PRO A 209 8.89 4.46 16.14
CA PRO A 209 10.29 4.13 16.32
C PRO A 209 10.91 3.53 15.06
N ARG A 210 12.09 4.01 14.69
CA ARG A 210 12.77 3.55 13.46
C ARG A 210 12.91 2.03 13.39
N ALA A 211 13.27 1.43 14.52
CA ALA A 211 13.46 -0.01 14.64
C ALA A 211 12.17 -0.78 14.33
N THR A 212 11.02 -0.31 14.83
CA THR A 212 9.70 -0.89 14.55
C THR A 212 9.38 -0.85 13.06
N PHE A 213 9.57 0.32 12.44
CA PHE A 213 9.29 0.47 11.01
C PHE A 213 10.21 -0.41 10.14
N LEU A 214 11.52 -0.44 10.44
CA LEU A 214 12.47 -1.27 9.69
C LEU A 214 12.24 -2.77 9.88
N LEU A 215 11.79 -3.19 11.06
CA LEU A 215 11.41 -4.58 11.30
C LEU A 215 10.25 -4.98 10.37
N ALA A 216 9.21 -4.16 10.27
CA ALA A 216 8.10 -4.39 9.34
C ALA A 216 8.55 -4.39 7.87
N MET A 217 9.41 -3.46 7.46
CA MET A 217 9.94 -3.46 6.09
C MET A 217 10.75 -4.72 5.77
N SER A 218 11.50 -5.25 6.75
CA SER A 218 12.24 -6.51 6.60
C SER A 218 11.30 -7.71 6.46
N GLU A 219 10.22 -7.77 7.25
CA GLU A 219 9.17 -8.79 7.13
C GLU A 219 8.55 -8.74 5.72
N PHE A 220 8.19 -7.54 5.24
CA PHE A 220 7.66 -7.37 3.89
C PHE A 220 8.64 -7.81 2.80
N LEU A 221 9.92 -7.46 2.90
CA LEU A 221 10.93 -7.95 1.95
C LEU A 221 11.00 -9.48 1.93
N ASN A 222 10.99 -10.10 3.11
CA ASN A 222 11.03 -11.56 3.21
C ASN A 222 9.79 -12.21 2.59
N ASP A 223 8.60 -11.72 2.91
CA ASP A 223 7.36 -12.28 2.39
C ASP A 223 7.22 -12.06 0.88
N GLN A 224 7.70 -10.92 0.37
CA GLN A 224 7.74 -10.65 -1.07
C GLN A 224 8.77 -11.51 -1.80
N ALA A 225 9.83 -11.97 -1.13
CA ALA A 225 10.83 -12.86 -1.73
C ALA A 225 10.20 -14.17 -2.24
N ASP A 226 9.20 -14.69 -1.54
CA ASP A 226 8.50 -15.93 -1.90
C ASP A 226 7.79 -15.83 -3.26
N LEU A 227 7.43 -14.62 -3.71
CA LEU A 227 6.87 -14.38 -5.04
C LEU A 227 7.85 -14.75 -6.17
N PHE A 228 9.15 -14.61 -5.91
CA PHE A 228 10.21 -14.91 -6.86
C PHE A 228 10.71 -16.36 -6.78
N GLY A 229 10.19 -17.16 -5.85
CA GLY A 229 10.55 -18.56 -5.72
C GLY A 229 10.04 -19.44 -6.86
N LYS A 230 10.60 -20.65 -6.93
CA LYS A 230 10.40 -21.64 -8.01
C LYS A 230 8.95 -21.99 -8.36
N ARG A 231 8.03 -21.87 -7.39
CA ARG A 231 6.60 -22.19 -7.59
C ARG A 231 5.75 -21.01 -8.06
N LYS A 232 6.33 -19.81 -8.11
CA LYS A 232 5.64 -18.57 -8.46
C LYS A 232 6.26 -17.97 -9.72
N LEU A 233 7.08 -16.93 -9.61
CA LEU A 233 7.72 -16.29 -10.78
C LEU A 233 9.01 -16.97 -11.25
N ASP A 234 9.61 -17.82 -10.42
CA ASP A 234 10.86 -18.56 -10.73
C ASP A 234 12.01 -17.64 -11.17
N VAL A 235 12.29 -16.62 -10.36
CA VAL A 235 13.41 -15.68 -10.55
C VAL A 235 14.31 -15.70 -9.30
N PRO A 236 15.10 -16.76 -9.10
CA PRO A 236 15.81 -17.02 -7.85
C PRO A 236 16.81 -15.92 -7.47
N ASP A 237 17.38 -15.21 -8.44
CA ASP A 237 18.27 -14.07 -8.14
C ASP A 237 17.53 -12.92 -7.45
N ARG A 238 16.26 -12.66 -7.85
CA ARG A 238 15.42 -11.67 -7.17
C ARG A 238 15.03 -12.15 -5.77
N GLU A 239 14.68 -13.42 -5.62
CA GLU A 239 14.43 -13.99 -4.29
C GLU A 239 15.60 -13.75 -3.34
N LYS A 240 16.83 -14.06 -3.79
CA LYS A 240 18.06 -13.84 -3.00
C LYS A 240 18.28 -12.37 -2.65
N ILE A 241 18.07 -11.46 -3.61
CA ILE A 241 18.20 -10.01 -3.39
C ILE A 241 17.25 -9.55 -2.27
N PHE A 242 15.98 -9.97 -2.31
CA PHE A 242 15.00 -9.58 -1.30
C PHE A 242 15.36 -10.10 0.09
N ARG A 243 15.72 -11.39 0.20
CA ARG A 243 16.16 -12.00 1.46
C ARG A 243 17.42 -11.33 2.02
N ALA A 244 18.38 -11.01 1.16
CA ALA A 244 19.59 -10.28 1.55
C ALA A 244 19.26 -8.88 2.08
N LYS A 245 18.40 -8.13 1.37
CA LYS A 245 17.95 -6.81 1.80
C LYS A 245 17.13 -6.84 3.09
N ALA A 246 16.34 -7.89 3.30
CA ALA A 246 15.64 -8.10 4.56
C ALA A 246 16.64 -8.24 5.72
N LEU A 247 17.68 -9.07 5.57
CA LEU A 247 18.72 -9.25 6.59
C LEU A 247 19.55 -7.99 6.83
N GLU A 248 19.87 -7.24 5.77
CA GLU A 248 20.58 -5.96 5.85
C GLU A 248 19.77 -4.94 6.66
N ALA A 249 18.45 -4.86 6.45
CA ALA A 249 17.57 -3.97 7.20
C ALA A 249 17.53 -4.25 8.72
N LEU A 250 17.83 -5.49 9.13
CA LEU A 250 17.89 -5.89 10.55
C LEU A 250 19.25 -5.61 11.20
N GLN A 251 20.26 -5.16 10.43
CA GLN A 251 21.58 -4.87 10.99
C GLN A 251 21.53 -3.59 11.84
N GLY A 252 22.10 -3.67 13.05
CA GLY A 252 22.19 -2.52 13.95
C GLY A 252 20.88 -2.12 14.64
N LEU A 253 19.77 -2.83 14.40
CA LEU A 253 18.56 -2.63 15.19
C LEU A 253 18.76 -3.17 16.61
N PRO A 254 18.11 -2.56 17.63
CA PRO A 254 18.15 -3.07 18.99
C PRO A 254 17.68 -4.52 19.09
N ASP A 255 18.33 -5.28 19.95
CA ASP A 255 17.99 -6.68 20.19
C ASP A 255 16.54 -6.81 20.72
N SER A 256 15.72 -7.59 20.03
CA SER A 256 14.38 -7.98 20.48
C SER A 256 14.09 -9.44 20.15
N LYS A 257 13.00 -9.99 20.71
CA LYS A 257 12.56 -11.35 20.39
C LYS A 257 12.13 -11.44 18.93
N GLU A 258 11.37 -10.47 18.47
CA GLU A 258 10.80 -10.37 17.14
C GLU A 258 11.90 -10.28 16.07
N LEU A 259 12.95 -9.48 16.33
CA LEU A 259 14.12 -9.40 15.44
C LEU A 259 14.82 -10.76 15.30
N LYS A 260 15.03 -11.47 16.41
CA LYS A 260 15.71 -12.78 16.43
C LYS A 260 14.88 -13.83 15.68
N GLU A 261 13.56 -13.82 15.87
CA GLU A 261 12.63 -14.71 15.19
C GLU A 261 12.60 -14.43 13.68
N LEU A 262 12.49 -13.17 13.27
CA LEU A 262 12.50 -12.79 11.85
C LEU A 262 13.84 -13.11 11.19
N ARG A 263 14.97 -12.79 11.82
CA ARG A 263 16.30 -13.15 11.31
C ARG A 263 16.41 -14.66 11.06
N LYS A 264 15.97 -15.47 12.03
CA LYS A 264 15.96 -16.94 11.91
C LYS A 264 15.03 -17.41 10.79
N LYS A 265 13.85 -16.79 10.63
CA LYS A 265 12.89 -17.07 9.54
C LYS A 265 13.56 -16.84 8.17
N ILE A 266 14.19 -15.68 7.98
CA ILE A 266 14.84 -15.32 6.71
C ILE A 266 16.01 -16.26 6.42
N GLU A 267 16.93 -16.46 7.37
CA GLU A 267 18.08 -17.35 7.21
C GLU A 267 17.66 -18.80 6.90
N GLY A 268 16.60 -19.28 7.58
CA GLY A 268 16.06 -20.61 7.37
C GLY A 268 15.46 -20.79 5.98
N ALA A 269 14.87 -19.74 5.41
CA ALA A 269 14.29 -19.78 4.08
C ALA A 269 15.34 -19.56 2.96
N THR A 270 16.37 -18.74 3.17
CA THR A 270 17.53 -18.63 2.26
C THR A 270 18.29 -19.95 2.09
N LYS A 271 18.30 -20.81 3.11
CA LYS A 271 18.92 -22.16 3.01
C LYS A 271 18.10 -23.15 2.18
N LYS A 272 16.82 -22.86 1.93
CA LYS A 272 15.89 -23.72 1.20
C LYS A 272 15.64 -23.27 -0.25
N SER A 273 15.95 -22.01 -0.54
CA SER A 273 15.86 -21.37 -1.86
C SER A 273 16.98 -21.77 -2.81
#